data_AF-A0A920SQH0-F1
#
_entry.id   AF-A0A920SQH0-F1
#
_cell.length_a   1.000
_cell.length_b   1.000
_cell.length_c   1.000
_cell.angle_alpha   90.00
_cell.angle_beta   90.00
_cell.angle_gamma   90.00
#
_symmetry.space_group_name_H-M   'P 1'
#
loop_
_entity.id
_entity.type
_entity.pdbx_description
1 polymer ?
#
loop_
_entity_poly.entity_id
_entity_poly.type
_entity_poly.pdbx_seq_one_letter_code
_entity_poly.pdbx_strand_id
1 'polypeptide(L)'
;MGKTSTSSAKTSEISREVAHLAFIKVKQEDWLNVRQQEQLRRALMSLGEVLGWAVTSANSKDPIADISKSTRKMMANGARAIKRSLANDLAKKKAEITELKKVARSIRKLSENPKTVYPLEITYHRSARDSVQSMFTKTEEIEADDAEATLACAELIERNIEHWTTLRDIMIAEIKLEQKQLGVMTKNLSQFVKSMHPLLGEVVATL
;
A
#
# COMPACT_ATOMS: atom_id res chain seq x y z
N MET A 1 12.71 -32.79 -9.59
CA MET A 1 12.55 -31.85 -8.46
C MET A 1 12.71 -30.43 -8.98
N GLY A 2 11.60 -29.71 -9.22
CA GLY A 2 11.60 -28.29 -9.60
C GLY A 2 10.82 -27.50 -8.57
N LYS A 3 11.50 -26.75 -7.70
CA LYS A 3 10.87 -25.96 -6.63
C LYS A 3 10.23 -24.68 -7.21
N THR A 4 8.90 -24.72 -7.39
CA THR A 4 7.91 -23.80 -6.78
C THR A 4 8.29 -22.32 -6.53
N SER A 5 8.83 -21.58 -7.50
CA SER A 5 8.96 -20.12 -7.36
C SER A 5 7.63 -19.37 -7.56
N THR A 6 6.75 -19.88 -8.41
CA THR A 6 5.42 -19.29 -8.72
C THR A 6 4.39 -19.48 -7.62
N SER A 7 4.42 -20.61 -6.90
CA SER A 7 3.49 -20.90 -5.79
C SER A 7 3.63 -19.90 -4.65
N SER A 8 4.86 -19.54 -4.25
CA SER A 8 5.10 -18.64 -3.11
C SER A 8 4.67 -17.19 -3.38
N ALA A 9 4.94 -16.68 -4.59
CA ALA A 9 4.55 -15.34 -4.99
C ALA A 9 3.01 -15.19 -5.04
N LYS A 10 2.33 -16.14 -5.71
CA LYS A 10 0.86 -16.20 -5.77
C LYS A 10 0.22 -16.29 -4.38
N THR A 11 0.79 -17.12 -3.51
CA THR A 11 0.35 -17.28 -2.12
C THR A 11 0.50 -15.99 -1.31
N SER A 12 1.59 -15.24 -1.54
CA SER A 12 1.84 -13.95 -0.88
C SER A 12 0.88 -12.86 -1.37
N GLU A 13 0.57 -12.84 -2.66
CA GLU A 13 -0.37 -11.90 -3.26
C GLU A 13 -1.79 -12.10 -2.72
N ILE A 14 -2.29 -13.35 -2.75
CA ILE A 14 -3.60 -13.71 -2.19
C ILE A 14 -3.66 -13.37 -0.69
N SER A 15 -2.59 -13.66 0.06
CA SER A 15 -2.51 -13.28 1.49
C SER A 15 -2.67 -11.77 1.70
N ARG A 16 -2.03 -10.97 0.85
CA ARG A 16 -2.10 -9.51 0.92
C ARG A 16 -3.50 -9.02 0.57
N GLU A 17 -4.15 -9.62 -0.43
CA GLU A 17 -5.52 -9.28 -0.84
C GLU A 17 -6.54 -9.56 0.27
N VAL A 18 -6.53 -10.75 0.85
CA VAL A 18 -7.43 -11.10 1.98
C VAL A 18 -7.19 -10.18 3.18
N ALA A 19 -5.91 -9.91 3.51
CA ALA A 19 -5.58 -8.99 4.59
C ALA A 19 -5.99 -7.54 4.29
N HIS A 20 -5.92 -7.12 3.02
CA HIS A 20 -6.33 -5.79 2.60
C HIS A 20 -7.85 -5.61 2.73
N LEU A 21 -8.65 -6.60 2.36
CA LEU A 21 -10.11 -6.55 2.53
C LEU A 21 -10.50 -6.54 4.01
N ALA A 22 -9.80 -7.28 4.86
CA ALA A 22 -9.98 -7.19 6.31
C ALA A 22 -9.60 -5.82 6.87
N PHE A 23 -8.56 -5.22 6.33
CA PHE A 23 -8.16 -3.86 6.68
C PHE A 23 -9.21 -2.83 6.25
N ILE A 24 -9.77 -2.95 5.04
CA ILE A 24 -10.88 -2.12 4.57
C ILE A 24 -12.08 -2.22 5.50
N LYS A 25 -12.45 -3.44 5.92
CA LYS A 25 -13.57 -3.65 6.85
C LYS A 25 -13.38 -2.83 8.14
N VAL A 26 -12.18 -2.82 8.70
CA VAL A 26 -11.84 -1.99 9.87
C VAL A 26 -11.89 -0.49 9.57
N LYS A 27 -11.49 -0.06 8.38
CA LYS A 27 -11.61 1.35 7.95
C LYS A 27 -13.06 1.80 7.76
N GLN A 28 -13.96 0.87 7.46
CA GLN A 28 -15.38 1.11 7.18
C GLN A 28 -16.29 0.69 8.35
N GLU A 29 -15.79 0.75 9.59
CA GLU A 29 -16.58 0.46 10.81
C GLU A 29 -17.26 -0.91 10.78
N ASP A 30 -16.49 -1.93 10.40
CA ASP A 30 -16.90 -3.33 10.33
C ASP A 30 -17.88 -3.70 9.21
N TRP A 31 -18.01 -2.85 8.18
CA TRP A 31 -18.81 -3.13 6.99
C TRP A 31 -17.94 -3.38 5.74
N LEU A 32 -18.38 -4.28 4.87
CA LEU A 32 -17.88 -4.42 3.48
C LEU A 32 -19.07 -4.32 2.54
N ASN A 33 -18.95 -3.53 1.47
CA ASN A 33 -20.00 -3.47 0.45
C ASN A 33 -20.07 -4.77 -0.38
N VAL A 34 -21.15 -4.95 -1.15
CA VAL A 34 -21.40 -6.17 -1.94
C VAL A 34 -20.22 -6.54 -2.84
N ARG A 35 -19.60 -5.54 -3.50
CA ARG A 35 -18.44 -5.77 -4.37
C ARG A 35 -17.22 -6.25 -3.57
N GLN A 36 -16.96 -5.66 -2.41
CA GLN A 36 -15.85 -6.05 -1.53
C GLN A 36 -16.08 -7.43 -0.89
N GLN A 37 -17.33 -7.78 -0.57
CA GLN A 37 -17.68 -9.12 -0.09
C GLN A 37 -17.43 -10.17 -1.18
N GLU A 38 -17.80 -9.90 -2.43
CA GLU A 38 -17.50 -10.80 -3.54
C GLU A 38 -15.98 -10.91 -3.82
N GLN A 39 -15.24 -9.81 -3.71
CA GLN A 39 -13.77 -9.84 -3.76
C GLN A 39 -13.20 -10.71 -2.66
N LEU A 40 -13.72 -10.61 -1.43
CA LEU A 40 -13.30 -11.44 -0.32
C LEU A 40 -13.60 -12.92 -0.58
N ARG A 41 -14.79 -13.24 -1.09
CA ARG A 41 -15.16 -14.61 -1.47
C ARG A 41 -14.19 -15.19 -2.50
N ARG A 42 -13.86 -14.43 -3.55
CA ARG A 42 -12.91 -14.86 -4.61
C ARG A 42 -11.49 -15.05 -4.10
N ALA A 43 -11.02 -14.13 -3.24
CA ALA A 43 -9.71 -14.23 -2.62
C ALA A 43 -9.64 -15.45 -1.69
N LEU A 44 -10.71 -15.76 -0.95
CA LEU A 44 -10.81 -16.96 -0.12
C LEU A 44 -10.88 -18.25 -0.94
N MET A 45 -11.60 -18.29 -2.07
CA MET A 45 -11.57 -19.44 -2.99
C MET A 45 -10.15 -19.70 -3.50
N SER A 46 -9.49 -18.66 -4.02
CA SER A 46 -8.11 -18.76 -4.50
C SER A 46 -7.15 -19.22 -3.40
N LEU A 47 -7.37 -18.76 -2.17
CA LEU A 47 -6.62 -19.21 -1.01
C LEU A 47 -6.87 -20.68 -0.71
N GLY A 48 -8.13 -21.12 -0.78
CA GLY A 48 -8.52 -22.50 -0.50
C GLY A 48 -8.00 -23.49 -1.52
N GLU A 49 -7.96 -23.14 -2.80
CA GLU A 49 -7.29 -23.94 -3.84
C GLU A 49 -5.81 -24.11 -3.53
N VAL A 50 -5.11 -23.01 -3.24
CA VAL A 50 -3.67 -23.01 -2.98
C VAL A 50 -3.31 -23.77 -1.70
N LEU A 51 -4.18 -23.73 -0.69
CA LEU A 51 -3.97 -24.40 0.59
C LEU A 51 -4.54 -25.82 0.65
N GLY A 52 -5.23 -26.30 -0.40
CA GLY A 52 -5.84 -27.62 -0.41
C GLY A 52 -6.98 -27.77 0.60
N TRP A 53 -7.87 -26.77 0.68
CA TRP A 53 -9.02 -26.82 1.60
C TRP A 53 -9.99 -27.95 1.29
N ALA A 54 -10.13 -28.37 0.03
CA ALA A 54 -10.93 -29.55 -0.33
C ALA A 54 -10.41 -30.83 0.38
N VAL A 55 -9.09 -31.04 0.35
CA VAL A 55 -8.44 -32.17 1.04
C VAL A 55 -8.56 -32.03 2.56
N THR A 56 -8.38 -30.81 3.08
CA THR A 56 -8.54 -30.52 4.51
C THR A 56 -9.97 -30.81 4.98
N SER A 57 -10.97 -30.43 4.17
CA SER A 57 -12.39 -30.63 4.44
C SER A 57 -12.77 -32.11 4.45
N ALA A 58 -12.27 -32.88 3.49
CA ALA A 58 -12.57 -34.30 3.40
C ALA A 58 -11.96 -35.15 4.54
N ASN A 59 -10.86 -34.69 5.15
CA ASN A 59 -10.07 -35.49 6.09
C ASN A 59 -10.09 -34.98 7.54
N SER A 60 -10.60 -33.78 7.80
CA SER A 60 -10.65 -33.20 9.14
C SER A 60 -11.94 -33.56 9.87
N LYS A 61 -11.84 -33.76 11.20
CA LYS A 61 -12.99 -33.88 12.10
C LYS A 61 -13.67 -32.54 12.38
N ASP A 62 -12.93 -31.43 12.21
CA ASP A 62 -13.44 -30.06 12.29
C ASP A 62 -12.81 -29.21 11.18
N PRO A 63 -13.30 -29.38 9.93
CA PRO A 63 -12.80 -28.67 8.76
C PRO A 63 -12.71 -27.16 8.92
N ILE A 64 -13.74 -26.55 9.51
CA ILE A 64 -13.83 -25.09 9.63
C ILE A 64 -12.78 -24.57 10.61
N ALA A 65 -12.52 -25.27 11.72
CA ALA A 65 -11.46 -24.85 12.65
C ALA A 65 -10.06 -24.91 12.01
N ASP A 66 -9.75 -25.97 11.26
CA ASP A 66 -8.46 -26.14 10.59
C ASP A 66 -8.26 -25.12 9.46
N ILE A 67 -9.29 -24.90 8.66
CA ILE A 67 -9.31 -23.88 7.60
C ILE A 67 -9.14 -22.50 8.22
N SER A 68 -9.89 -22.16 9.27
CA SER A 68 -9.77 -20.90 10.01
C SER A 68 -8.37 -20.65 10.56
N LYS A 69 -7.68 -21.70 11.03
CA LYS A 69 -6.28 -21.59 11.47
C LYS A 69 -5.36 -21.22 10.30
N SER A 70 -5.53 -21.86 9.15
CA SER A 70 -4.75 -21.56 7.95
C SER A 70 -5.05 -20.14 7.42
N THR A 71 -6.32 -19.74 7.34
CA THR A 71 -6.76 -18.39 6.96
C THR A 71 -6.14 -17.33 7.86
N ARG A 72 -6.19 -17.53 9.18
CA ARG A 72 -5.58 -16.60 10.15
C ARG A 72 -4.08 -16.44 9.92
N LYS A 73 -3.35 -17.54 9.68
CA LYS A 73 -1.91 -17.49 9.39
C LYS A 73 -1.61 -16.64 8.15
N MET A 74 -2.42 -16.79 7.11
CA MET A 74 -2.26 -16.10 5.83
C MET A 74 -2.58 -14.62 5.92
N MET A 75 -3.67 -14.29 6.59
CA MET A 75 -3.99 -12.90 6.88
C MET A 75 -2.93 -12.21 7.74
N ALA A 76 -2.37 -12.91 8.73
CA ALA A 76 -1.25 -12.37 9.53
C ALA A 76 -0.02 -12.08 8.65
N ASN A 77 0.28 -12.94 7.67
CA ASN A 77 1.35 -12.70 6.70
C ASN A 77 1.06 -11.48 5.81
N GLY A 78 -0.17 -11.38 5.28
CA GLY A 78 -0.61 -10.22 4.51
C GLY A 78 -0.55 -8.92 5.31
N ALA A 79 -0.99 -8.94 6.56
CA ALA A 79 -0.91 -7.79 7.46
C ALA A 79 0.53 -7.34 7.73
N ARG A 80 1.49 -8.28 7.86
CA ARG A 80 2.92 -7.94 7.94
C ARG A 80 3.42 -7.29 6.66
N ALA A 81 2.97 -7.73 5.49
CA ALA A 81 3.32 -7.10 4.22
C ALA A 81 2.77 -5.67 4.13
N ILE A 82 1.51 -5.45 4.49
CA ILE A 82 0.90 -4.11 4.56
C ILE A 82 1.67 -3.22 5.54
N LYS A 83 2.00 -3.75 6.74
CA LYS A 83 2.79 -3.02 7.75
C LYS A 83 4.14 -2.53 7.20
N ARG A 84 4.85 -3.38 6.45
CA ARG A 84 6.11 -3.02 5.80
C ARG A 84 5.91 -1.96 4.72
N SER A 85 4.86 -2.07 3.90
CA SER A 85 4.51 -1.04 2.91
C SER A 85 4.29 0.32 3.58
N LEU A 86 3.41 0.39 4.58
CA LEU A 86 3.13 1.63 5.29
C LEU A 86 4.36 2.23 5.99
N ALA A 87 5.28 1.38 6.49
CA ALA A 87 6.53 1.84 7.08
C ALA A 87 7.46 2.47 6.01
N ASN A 88 7.56 1.85 4.83
CA ASN A 88 8.32 2.37 3.71
C ASN A 88 7.73 3.69 3.20
N ASP A 89 6.40 3.76 3.07
CA ASP A 89 5.71 4.96 2.62
C ASP A 89 5.91 6.11 3.62
N LEU A 90 5.81 5.83 4.92
CA LEU A 90 6.11 6.81 5.97
C LEU A 90 7.57 7.30 5.90
N ALA A 91 8.53 6.40 5.71
CA ALA A 91 9.94 6.75 5.60
C ALA A 91 10.20 7.66 4.38
N LYS A 92 9.63 7.32 3.22
CA LYS A 92 9.71 8.15 2.01
C LYS A 92 9.10 9.53 2.22
N LYS A 93 7.89 9.61 2.80
CA LYS A 93 7.22 10.90 3.08
C LYS A 93 8.00 11.76 4.08
N LYS A 94 8.62 11.16 5.11
CA LYS A 94 9.48 11.91 6.05
C LYS A 94 10.69 12.54 5.37
N ALA A 95 11.25 11.89 4.35
CA ALA A 95 12.40 12.40 3.59
C ALA A 95 12.03 13.42 2.51
N GLU A 96 10.76 13.50 2.08
CA GLU A 96 10.30 14.28 0.92
C GLU A 96 10.80 15.73 0.89
N ILE A 97 10.57 16.50 1.96
CA ILE A 97 10.97 17.92 2.00
C ILE A 97 12.49 18.09 1.95
N THR A 98 13.24 17.16 2.55
CA THR A 98 14.70 17.17 2.49
C THR A 98 15.19 16.90 1.07
N GLU A 99 14.54 15.96 0.37
CA GLU A 99 14.86 15.67 -1.05
C GLU A 99 14.47 16.83 -1.96
N LEU A 100 13.31 17.45 -1.80
CA LEU A 100 12.91 18.66 -2.54
C LEU A 100 13.93 19.79 -2.36
N LYS A 101 14.40 20.03 -1.12
CA LYS A 101 15.47 20.99 -0.83
C LYS A 101 16.80 20.63 -1.48
N LYS A 102 17.13 19.35 -1.62
CA LYS A 102 18.33 18.92 -2.34
C LYS A 102 18.19 19.16 -3.83
N VAL A 103 17.04 18.81 -4.41
CA VAL A 103 16.71 19.03 -5.82
C VAL A 103 16.82 20.51 -6.17
N ALA A 104 16.15 21.40 -5.42
CA ALA A 104 16.23 22.85 -5.64
C ALA A 104 17.68 23.38 -5.59
N ARG A 105 18.47 22.96 -4.60
CA ARG A 105 19.88 23.36 -4.47
C ARG A 105 20.73 22.86 -5.64
N SER A 106 20.51 21.63 -6.10
CA SER A 106 21.24 21.07 -7.24
C SER A 106 20.89 21.81 -8.54
N ILE A 107 19.60 22.05 -8.78
CA ILE A 107 19.12 22.78 -9.97
C ILE A 107 19.66 24.21 -9.98
N ARG A 108 19.63 24.92 -8.85
CA ARG A 108 20.20 26.27 -8.76
C ARG A 108 21.70 26.31 -9.08
N LYS A 109 22.46 25.33 -8.59
CA LYS A 109 23.89 25.23 -8.94
C LYS A 109 24.11 24.98 -10.43
N LEU A 110 23.20 24.25 -11.09
CA LEU A 110 23.27 24.00 -12.52
C LEU A 110 22.90 25.25 -13.33
N SER A 111 21.92 26.05 -12.90
CA SER A 111 21.59 27.32 -13.57
C SER A 111 22.72 28.36 -13.48
N GLU A 112 23.48 28.37 -12.40
CA GLU A 112 24.61 29.30 -12.21
C GLU A 112 25.89 28.83 -12.91
N ASN A 113 25.95 27.58 -13.38
CA ASN A 113 27.14 27.02 -13.99
C ASN A 113 27.18 27.29 -15.50
N PRO A 114 28.14 28.08 -16.02
CA PRO A 114 28.23 28.43 -17.44
C PRO A 114 28.58 27.24 -18.34
N LYS A 115 28.96 26.09 -17.77
CA LYS A 115 29.27 24.84 -18.51
C LYS A 115 28.10 23.88 -18.59
N THR A 116 26.95 24.21 -18.01
CA THR A 116 25.76 23.36 -18.08
C THR A 116 25.29 23.25 -19.53
N VAL A 117 24.97 22.03 -19.96
CA VAL A 117 24.40 21.75 -21.28
C VAL A 117 22.90 21.56 -21.12
N TYR A 118 22.16 22.20 -22.00
CA TYR A 118 20.69 22.17 -22.04
C TYR A 118 20.19 21.39 -23.25
N PRO A 119 18.94 20.84 -23.22
CA PRO A 119 17.96 20.95 -22.13
C PRO A 119 18.30 20.06 -20.91
N LEU A 120 17.80 20.45 -19.74
CA LEU A 120 17.85 19.66 -18.52
C LEU A 120 16.51 19.03 -18.19
N GLU A 121 16.49 17.71 -18.02
CA GLU A 121 15.34 17.00 -17.47
C GLU A 121 15.40 17.01 -15.94
N ILE A 122 14.38 17.58 -15.32
CA ILE A 122 14.25 17.74 -13.87
C ILE A 122 13.04 16.94 -13.41
N THR A 123 13.27 15.94 -12.56
CA THR A 123 12.20 15.17 -11.92
C THR A 123 12.19 15.40 -10.42
N TYR A 124 11.02 15.67 -9.85
CA TYR A 124 10.83 15.69 -8.40
C TYR A 124 9.45 15.19 -7.98
N HIS A 125 9.35 14.77 -6.71
CA HIS A 125 8.11 14.27 -6.13
C HIS A 125 7.67 15.17 -4.99
N ARG A 126 6.38 15.47 -4.93
CA ARG A 126 5.79 16.29 -3.87
C ARG A 126 4.43 15.78 -3.45
N SER A 127 4.06 16.06 -2.22
CA SER A 127 2.69 15.90 -1.75
C SER A 127 1.77 16.87 -2.49
N ALA A 128 0.61 16.37 -2.90
CA ALA A 128 -0.41 17.11 -3.63
C ALA A 128 -1.80 16.74 -3.11
N ARG A 129 -2.75 17.63 -3.33
CA ARG A 129 -4.16 17.41 -3.03
C ARG A 129 -4.99 17.64 -4.28
N ASP A 130 -5.96 16.78 -4.53
CA ASP A 130 -7.00 16.97 -5.54
C ASP A 130 -8.38 16.64 -4.94
N SER A 131 -9.40 17.27 -5.48
CA SER A 131 -10.82 17.05 -5.16
C SER A 131 -11.27 15.60 -5.28
N VAL A 132 -10.65 14.81 -6.17
CA VAL A 132 -11.03 13.42 -6.44
C VAL A 132 -10.25 12.43 -5.57
N GLN A 133 -8.93 12.61 -5.46
CA GLN A 133 -8.02 11.64 -4.82
C GLN A 133 -7.70 11.96 -3.36
N SER A 134 -8.27 13.02 -2.79
CA SER A 134 -7.82 13.63 -1.53
C SER A 134 -6.33 13.94 -1.61
N MET A 135 -5.45 13.11 -1.04
CA MET A 135 -4.02 13.33 -0.95
C MET A 135 -3.23 12.29 -1.75
N PHE A 136 -2.24 12.73 -2.52
CA PHE A 136 -1.39 11.84 -3.30
C PHE A 136 0.04 12.40 -3.47
N THR A 137 0.96 11.56 -3.94
CA THR A 137 2.31 12.00 -4.33
C THR A 137 2.31 12.28 -5.82
N LYS A 138 2.52 13.54 -6.20
CA LYS A 138 2.68 13.93 -7.60
C LYS A 138 4.15 13.86 -8.00
N THR A 139 4.42 13.25 -9.15
CA THR A 139 5.70 13.38 -9.86
C THR A 139 5.58 14.55 -10.82
N GLU A 140 6.54 15.46 -10.76
CA GLU A 140 6.70 16.55 -11.71
C GLU A 140 7.93 16.24 -12.56
N GLU A 141 7.76 16.36 -13.87
CA GLU A 141 8.81 16.20 -14.88
C GLU A 141 8.83 17.51 -15.67
N ILE A 142 9.97 18.21 -15.61
CA ILE A 142 10.15 19.53 -16.19
C ILE A 142 11.38 19.45 -17.11
N GLU A 143 11.20 19.88 -18.36
CA GLU A 143 12.31 20.12 -19.27
C GLU A 143 12.66 21.62 -19.20
N ALA A 144 13.90 21.94 -18.87
CA ALA A 144 14.39 23.30 -18.78
C ALA A 144 15.40 23.57 -19.90
N ASP A 145 15.02 24.44 -20.84
CA ASP A 145 15.78 24.70 -22.07
C ASP A 145 16.99 25.63 -21.87
N ASP A 146 17.03 26.36 -20.76
CA ASP A 146 18.09 27.32 -20.47
C ASP A 146 18.30 27.53 -18.96
N ALA A 147 19.27 28.38 -18.63
CA ALA A 147 19.61 28.73 -17.26
C ALA A 147 18.49 29.47 -16.53
N GLU A 148 17.69 30.28 -17.23
CA GLU A 148 16.59 31.06 -16.63
C GLU A 148 15.43 30.14 -16.24
N ALA A 149 15.01 29.24 -17.13
CA ALA A 149 14.01 28.21 -16.87
C ALA A 149 14.46 27.28 -15.72
N THR A 150 15.74 26.92 -15.70
CA THR A 150 16.34 26.10 -14.63
C THR A 150 16.29 26.83 -13.28
N LEU A 151 16.67 28.12 -13.25
CA LEU A 151 16.60 28.93 -12.02
C LEU A 151 15.15 29.10 -11.55
N ALA A 152 14.23 29.40 -12.47
CA ALA A 152 12.81 29.54 -12.16
C ALA A 152 12.23 28.26 -11.55
N CYS A 153 12.66 27.08 -12.00
CA CYS A 153 12.28 25.80 -11.39
C CYS A 153 12.78 25.69 -9.94
N ALA A 154 14.03 26.06 -9.66
CA ALA A 154 14.57 26.03 -8.31
C ALA A 154 13.81 26.98 -7.37
N GLU A 155 13.54 28.21 -7.82
CA GLU A 155 12.77 29.19 -7.08
C GLU A 155 11.33 28.75 -6.84
N LEU A 156 10.69 28.13 -7.83
CA LEU A 156 9.34 27.58 -7.69
C LEU A 156 9.28 26.52 -6.59
N ILE A 157 10.26 25.60 -6.55
CA ILE A 157 10.33 24.59 -5.49
C ILE A 157 10.45 25.29 -4.13
N GLU A 158 11.41 26.20 -3.99
CA GLU A 158 11.69 26.86 -2.71
C GLU A 158 10.54 27.68 -2.17
N ARG A 159 9.88 28.45 -3.04
CA ARG A 159 8.72 29.28 -2.69
C ARG A 159 7.52 28.44 -2.23
N ASN A 160 7.43 27.19 -2.67
CA ASN A 160 6.35 26.28 -2.30
C ASN A 160 6.70 25.28 -1.19
N ILE A 161 7.93 25.29 -0.64
CA ILE A 161 8.36 24.32 0.38
C ILE A 161 7.43 24.30 1.59
N GLU A 162 7.01 25.46 2.08
CA GLU A 162 6.15 25.55 3.27
C GLU A 162 4.77 24.94 2.99
N HIS A 163 4.17 25.28 1.86
CA HIS A 163 2.90 24.71 1.43
C HIS A 163 2.99 23.18 1.28
N TRP A 164 4.02 22.67 0.60
CA TRP A 164 4.22 21.23 0.43
C TRP A 164 4.55 20.52 1.74
N THR A 165 5.18 21.21 2.71
CA THR A 165 5.40 20.67 4.06
C THR A 165 4.08 20.39 4.77
N THR A 166 3.13 21.31 4.70
CA THR A 166 1.78 21.13 5.26
C THR A 166 1.06 19.94 4.62
N LEU A 167 1.09 19.84 3.28
CA LEU A 167 0.50 18.70 2.57
C LEU A 167 1.14 17.37 2.97
N ARG A 168 2.47 17.35 3.05
CA ARG A 168 3.24 16.18 3.48
C ARG A 168 2.87 15.76 4.91
N ASP A 169 2.70 16.71 5.83
CA ASP A 169 2.34 16.43 7.21
C ASP A 169 0.94 15.80 7.34
N ILE A 170 -0.02 16.23 6.50
CA ILE A 170 -1.34 15.59 6.38
C ILE A 170 -1.18 14.13 5.92
N MET A 171 -0.41 13.87 4.85
CA MET A 171 -0.16 12.50 4.39
C MET A 171 0.52 11.62 5.46
N ILE A 172 1.46 12.19 6.22
CA ILE A 172 2.08 11.48 7.36
C ILE A 172 1.04 11.12 8.41
N ALA A 173 0.11 12.03 8.71
CA ALA A 173 -0.96 11.77 9.68
C ALA A 173 -1.89 10.65 9.19
N GLU A 174 -2.26 10.65 7.91
CA GLU A 174 -3.06 9.59 7.28
C GLU A 174 -2.35 8.23 7.35
N ILE A 175 -1.07 8.15 6.95
CA ILE A 175 -0.29 6.90 7.04
C ILE A 175 -0.20 6.40 8.49
N LYS A 176 -0.02 7.30 9.47
CA LYS A 176 -0.02 6.92 10.89
C LYS A 176 -1.39 6.41 11.36
N LEU A 177 -2.48 6.99 10.89
CA LEU A 177 -3.83 6.50 11.17
C LEU A 177 -4.02 5.09 10.60
N GLU A 178 -3.59 4.86 9.36
CA GLU A 178 -3.63 3.52 8.74
C GLU A 178 -2.80 2.50 9.51
N GLN A 179 -1.61 2.87 9.99
CA GLN A 179 -0.80 2.02 10.85
C GLN A 179 -1.51 1.66 12.16
N LYS A 180 -2.25 2.60 12.78
CA LYS A 180 -3.07 2.34 13.98
C LYS A 180 -4.21 1.37 13.66
N GLN A 181 -4.95 1.62 12.58
CA GLN A 181 -6.07 0.77 12.13
C GLN A 181 -5.59 -0.66 11.80
N LEU A 182 -4.42 -0.80 11.16
CA LEU A 182 -3.80 -2.09 10.91
C LEU A 182 -3.44 -2.80 12.23
N GLY A 183 -2.95 -2.04 13.21
CA GLY A 183 -2.73 -2.52 14.58
C GLY A 183 -4.00 -3.09 15.21
N VAL A 184 -5.16 -2.43 15.05
CA VAL A 184 -6.45 -2.92 15.53
C VAL A 184 -6.86 -4.20 14.79
N MET A 185 -6.79 -4.20 13.45
CA MET A 185 -7.11 -5.38 12.64
C MET A 185 -6.27 -6.60 13.05
N THR A 186 -4.96 -6.42 13.22
CA THR A 186 -4.06 -7.53 13.60
C THR A 186 -4.33 -8.07 15.00
N LYS A 187 -4.72 -7.22 15.97
CA LYS A 187 -5.13 -7.66 17.31
C LYS A 187 -6.44 -8.46 17.26
N ASN A 188 -7.38 -8.04 16.42
CA ASN A 188 -8.71 -8.65 16.31
C ASN A 188 -8.81 -9.73 15.24
N LEU A 189 -7.68 -10.17 14.66
CA LEU A 189 -7.63 -11.10 13.54
C LEU A 189 -8.40 -12.41 13.82
N SER A 190 -8.30 -12.93 15.03
CA SER A 190 -9.02 -14.15 15.44
C SER A 190 -10.53 -13.96 15.44
N GLN A 191 -11.03 -12.79 15.88
CA GLN A 191 -12.45 -12.46 15.86
C GLN A 191 -12.93 -12.22 14.42
N PHE A 192 -12.12 -11.55 13.61
CA PHE A 192 -12.42 -11.34 12.19
C PHE A 192 -12.58 -12.68 11.46
N VAL A 193 -11.64 -13.61 11.62
CA VAL A 193 -11.75 -14.96 11.02
C VAL A 193 -12.98 -15.70 11.51
N LYS A 194 -13.30 -15.62 12.82
CA LYS A 194 -14.55 -16.19 13.35
C LYS A 194 -15.80 -15.61 12.70
N SER A 195 -15.84 -14.30 12.47
CA SER A 195 -16.96 -13.65 11.78
C SER A 195 -17.11 -14.09 10.33
N MET A 196 -16.06 -14.63 9.71
CA MET A 196 -16.07 -15.15 8.35
C MET A 196 -16.42 -16.65 8.26
N HIS A 197 -16.67 -17.35 9.37
CA HIS A 197 -16.99 -18.78 9.34
C HIS A 197 -18.11 -19.15 8.34
N PRO A 198 -19.23 -18.40 8.23
CA PRO A 198 -20.25 -18.68 7.21
C PRO A 198 -19.70 -18.64 5.79
N LEU A 199 -18.94 -17.59 5.46
CA LEU A 199 -18.31 -17.40 4.16
C LEU A 199 -17.25 -18.47 3.85
N LEU A 200 -16.49 -18.90 4.86
CA LEU A 200 -15.55 -20.03 4.71
C LEU A 200 -16.30 -21.33 4.42
N GLY A 201 -17.44 -21.56 5.07
CA GLY A 201 -18.30 -22.72 4.79
C GLY A 201 -18.83 -22.72 3.36
N GLU A 202 -19.32 -21.57 2.87
CA GLU A 202 -19.76 -21.39 1.49
C GLU A 202 -18.64 -21.69 0.49
N VAL A 203 -17.44 -21.12 0.72
CA VAL A 203 -16.28 -21.35 -0.15
C VAL A 203 -15.91 -22.83 -0.18
N VAL A 204 -15.85 -23.49 0.97
CA VAL A 204 -15.51 -24.93 1.05
C VAL A 204 -16.53 -25.81 0.35
N ALA A 205 -17.82 -25.47 0.41
CA ALA A 205 -18.86 -26.21 -0.31
C ALA A 205 -18.73 -26.09 -1.85
N THR A 206 -17.95 -25.12 -2.33
CA THR A 206 -17.75 -24.85 -3.77
C THR A 206 -16.38 -25.28 -4.32
N LEU A 207 -15.48 -25.77 -3.46
CA LEU A 207 -14.14 -26.27 -3.82
C LEU A 207 -14.15 -27.78 -4.03
#